data_AF-A0A164ZZC7-F1
#
_entry.id   AF-A0A164ZZC7-F1
#
_cell.length_a   1.000
_cell.length_b   1.000
_cell.length_c   1.000
_cell.angle_alpha   90.00
_cell.angle_beta   90.00
_cell.angle_gamma   90.00
#
_symmetry.space_group_name_H-M   'P 1'
#
loop_
_entity.id
_entity.type
_entity.pdbx_description
1 polymer ?
#
loop_
_entity_poly.entity_id
_entity_poly.type
_entity_poly.pdbx_seq_one_letter_code
_entity_poly.pdbx_strand_id
1 'polypeptide(L)'
;MAQFLDVICINRYFGWYSDTGHSELITYQMIKEVTAWHEKHLKPVVVTEYGAGALAGLHTDPPVVWTEDYQVVLMEQNFKAFDQLREMGYLIGEMIWNFADFATPQEYFRPTGCMKGVFTRERQPKFAAHFLRRRYAQLT
;
A
#
# COMPACT_ATOMS: atom_id res chain seq x y z
N MET A 1 20.33 -4.41 12.78
CA MET A 1 19.73 -3.06 12.87
C MET A 1 18.36 -3.09 13.55
N ALA A 2 17.37 -3.85 13.06
CA ALA A 2 16.01 -3.90 13.63
C ALA A 2 15.95 -4.23 15.15
N GLN A 3 16.89 -5.04 15.65
CA GLN A 3 16.98 -5.36 17.08
C GLN A 3 17.23 -4.15 18.00
N PHE A 4 17.76 -3.03 17.47
CA PHE A 4 18.09 -1.84 18.25
C PHE A 4 17.01 -0.75 18.21
N LEU A 5 15.96 -0.92 17.39
CA LEU A 5 14.85 0.04 17.26
C LEU A 5 13.67 -0.39 18.12
N ASP A 6 12.83 0.54 18.58
CA ASP A 6 11.65 0.19 19.40
C ASP A 6 10.45 -0.23 18.56
N VAL A 7 10.35 0.31 17.34
CA VAL A 7 9.28 0.03 16.36
C VAL A 7 9.89 -0.41 15.06
N ILE A 8 9.30 -1.43 14.43
CA ILE A 8 9.75 -1.95 13.14
C ILE A 8 8.93 -1.28 12.05
N CYS A 9 9.59 -0.49 11.20
CA CYS A 9 8.97 0.09 10.01
C CYS A 9 9.31 -0.74 8.78
N ILE A 10 8.30 -1.15 8.01
CA ILE A 10 8.50 -1.90 6.76
C ILE A 10 7.82 -1.19 5.58
N ASN A 11 8.51 -1.24 4.44
CA ASN A 11 7.97 -0.82 3.14
C ASN A 11 7.68 -2.07 2.32
N ARG A 12 6.42 -2.32 1.96
CA ARG A 12 6.01 -3.53 1.25
C ARG A 12 5.06 -3.21 0.09
N TYR A 13 5.34 -3.82 -1.04
CA TYR A 13 4.70 -3.54 -2.33
C TYR A 13 4.30 -4.84 -3.03
N PHE A 14 3.68 -5.75 -2.28
CA PHE A 14 3.13 -7.00 -2.80
C PHE A 14 2.06 -6.70 -3.86
N GLY A 15 2.07 -7.46 -4.96
CA GLY A 15 1.22 -7.19 -6.14
C GLY A 15 1.74 -6.06 -7.04
N TRP A 16 2.72 -5.27 -6.61
CA TRP A 16 3.26 -4.16 -7.40
C TRP A 16 4.70 -4.37 -7.88
N TYR A 17 5.65 -4.59 -6.95
CA TYR A 17 7.06 -4.87 -7.33
C TYR A 17 7.35 -6.37 -7.36
N SER A 18 6.76 -7.12 -6.42
CA SER A 18 6.76 -8.58 -6.43
C SER A 18 5.39 -9.09 -6.85
N ASP A 19 5.36 -10.19 -7.60
CA ASP A 19 4.12 -10.83 -8.05
C ASP A 19 3.17 -9.83 -8.72
N THR A 20 3.72 -8.99 -9.61
CA THR A 20 3.03 -7.88 -10.25
C THR A 20 1.70 -8.33 -10.87
N GLY A 21 0.59 -7.71 -10.49
CA GLY A 21 -0.75 -8.06 -10.98
C GLY A 21 -1.47 -9.13 -10.15
N HIS A 22 -0.77 -9.88 -9.30
CA HIS A 22 -1.33 -10.95 -8.46
C HIS A 22 -1.88 -10.43 -7.14
N SER A 23 -2.99 -9.69 -7.21
CA SER A 23 -3.62 -9.07 -6.03
C SER A 23 -4.09 -10.09 -4.99
N GLU A 24 -4.44 -11.31 -5.42
CA GLU A 24 -4.87 -12.42 -4.59
C GLU A 24 -3.82 -12.90 -3.59
N LEU A 25 -2.53 -12.62 -3.83
CA LEU A 25 -1.43 -13.03 -2.96
C LEU A 25 -1.12 -12.02 -1.84
N ILE A 26 -1.57 -10.77 -2.00
CA ILE A 26 -1.19 -9.64 -1.13
C ILE A 26 -1.54 -9.92 0.34
N THR A 27 -2.77 -10.37 0.60
CA THR A 27 -3.26 -10.58 1.96
C THR A 27 -2.40 -11.61 2.70
N TYR A 28 -2.14 -12.76 2.07
CA TYR A 28 -1.32 -13.82 2.62
C TYR A 28 0.13 -13.36 2.85
N GLN A 29 0.74 -12.71 1.87
CA GLN A 29 2.13 -12.26 1.96
C GLN A 29 2.33 -11.20 3.04
N MET A 30 1.39 -10.26 3.16
CA MET A 30 1.46 -9.21 4.18
C MET A 30 1.35 -9.77 5.60
N ILE A 31 0.38 -10.67 5.84
CA ILE A 31 0.23 -11.32 7.15
C ILE A 31 1.50 -12.09 7.49
N LYS A 32 1.99 -12.92 6.57
CA LYS A 32 3.19 -13.72 6.77
C LYS A 32 4.41 -12.85 7.12
N GLU A 33 4.62 -11.77 6.38
CA GLU A 33 5.76 -10.89 6.57
C GLU A 33 5.70 -10.16 7.92
N VAL A 34 4.56 -9.54 8.26
CA VAL A 34 4.41 -8.79 9.52
C VAL A 34 4.52 -9.73 10.72
N THR A 35 3.88 -10.90 10.68
CA THR A 35 3.99 -11.92 11.74
C THR A 35 5.45 -12.34 11.92
N ALA A 36 6.19 -12.60 10.84
CA ALA A 36 7.60 -12.97 10.93
C ALA A 36 8.47 -11.86 11.56
N TRP A 37 8.21 -10.58 11.25
CA TRP A 37 8.89 -9.46 11.88
C TRP A 37 8.57 -9.37 13.37
N HIS A 38 7.30 -9.50 13.74
CA HIS A 38 6.86 -9.45 15.12
C HIS A 38 7.43 -10.61 15.93
N GLU A 39 7.31 -11.86 15.48
CA GLU A 39 7.82 -13.04 16.19
C GLU A 39 9.33 -13.01 16.39
N LYS A 40 10.08 -12.51 15.40
CA LYS A 40 11.54 -12.45 15.47
C LYS A 40 12.07 -11.42 16.48
N HIS A 41 11.35 -10.32 16.68
CA HIS A 41 11.85 -9.18 17.44
C HIS A 41 11.00 -8.81 18.65
N LEU A 42 9.80 -9.37 18.76
CA LEU A 42 8.78 -9.08 19.79
C LEU A 42 8.48 -7.59 19.90
N LYS A 43 8.34 -6.93 18.74
CA LYS A 43 8.14 -5.48 18.63
C LYS A 43 6.95 -5.17 17.71
N PRO A 44 6.24 -4.07 17.97
CA PRO A 44 5.16 -3.64 17.09
C PRO A 44 5.71 -3.24 15.72
N VAL A 45 4.90 -3.47 14.69
CA VAL A 45 5.24 -3.19 13.30
C VAL A 45 4.37 -2.04 12.77
N VAL A 46 4.96 -1.21 11.91
CA VAL A 46 4.27 -0.18 11.13
C VAL A 46 4.58 -0.43 9.65
N VAL A 47 3.54 -0.47 8.82
CA VAL A 47 3.73 -0.44 7.36
C VAL A 47 3.85 1.02 6.94
N THR A 48 5.07 1.47 6.69
CA THR A 48 5.38 2.87 6.35
C THR A 48 5.18 3.19 4.88
N GLU A 49 5.19 2.16 4.02
CA GLU A 49 4.84 2.30 2.61
C GLU A 49 4.16 1.05 2.08
N TYR A 50 3.06 1.27 1.36
CA TYR A 50 2.40 0.34 0.46
C TYR A 50 1.63 1.13 -0.61
N GLY A 51 1.33 0.54 -1.76
CA GLY A 51 0.54 1.19 -2.80
C GLY A 51 0.91 0.74 -4.21
N ALA A 52 0.10 1.15 -5.18
CA ALA A 52 0.33 0.93 -6.60
C ALA A 52 0.32 2.26 -7.36
N GLY A 53 1.02 2.27 -8.51
CA GLY A 53 0.90 3.39 -9.45
C GLY A 53 -0.45 3.35 -10.14
N ALA A 54 -1.05 4.53 -10.33
CA ALA A 54 -2.28 4.70 -11.11
C ALA A 54 -2.21 6.00 -11.94
N LEU A 55 -2.53 5.88 -13.23
CA LEU A 55 -2.74 7.03 -14.10
C LEU A 55 -4.18 7.50 -13.96
N ALA A 56 -4.37 8.78 -13.63
CA ALA A 56 -5.70 9.34 -13.44
C ALA A 56 -6.55 9.19 -14.72
N GLY A 57 -7.77 8.67 -14.58
CA GLY A 57 -8.70 8.39 -15.66
C GLY A 57 -8.46 7.06 -16.40
N LEU A 58 -7.43 6.28 -16.06
CA LEU A 58 -7.23 4.96 -16.64
C LEU A 58 -8.02 3.90 -15.87
N HIS A 59 -8.97 3.28 -16.55
CA HIS A 59 -9.84 2.25 -15.99
C HIS A 59 -9.90 0.99 -16.86
N THR A 60 -10.01 -0.18 -16.25
CA THR A 60 -10.23 -1.46 -16.94
C THR A 60 -11.02 -2.44 -16.08
N ASP A 61 -11.74 -3.34 -16.74
CA ASP A 61 -12.29 -4.56 -16.14
C ASP A 61 -11.87 -5.76 -17.00
N PRO A 62 -11.11 -6.74 -16.47
CA PRO A 62 -10.59 -6.81 -15.10
C PRO A 62 -9.56 -5.71 -14.76
N PRO A 63 -9.31 -5.40 -13.47
CA PRO A 63 -8.32 -4.42 -13.05
C PRO A 63 -6.89 -4.84 -13.42
N VAL A 64 -6.11 -3.95 -14.04
CA VAL A 64 -4.70 -4.20 -14.41
C VAL A 64 -3.77 -3.13 -13.85
N VAL A 65 -2.48 -3.45 -13.75
CA VAL A 65 -1.49 -2.50 -13.24
C VAL A 65 -1.54 -1.15 -13.97
N TRP A 66 -1.36 -0.06 -13.22
CA TRP A 66 -1.53 1.35 -13.63
C TRP A 66 -2.96 1.88 -13.73
N THR A 67 -4.01 1.05 -13.61
CA THR A 67 -5.38 1.57 -13.52
C THR A 67 -5.71 2.06 -12.11
N GLU A 68 -6.65 3.00 -12.03
CA GLU A 68 -7.22 3.41 -10.74
C GLU A 68 -7.92 2.23 -10.03
N ASP A 69 -8.54 1.33 -10.80
CA ASP A 69 -9.21 0.14 -10.27
C ASP A 69 -8.23 -0.80 -9.57
N TYR A 70 -7.04 -1.01 -10.17
CA TYR A 70 -6.01 -1.85 -9.57
C TYR A 70 -5.42 -1.24 -8.30
N GLN A 71 -5.27 0.09 -8.24
CA GLN A 71 -4.85 0.78 -7.02
C GLN A 71 -5.82 0.52 -5.87
N VAL A 72 -7.13 0.54 -6.13
CA VAL A 72 -8.17 0.23 -5.14
C VAL A 72 -8.15 -1.24 -4.74
N VAL A 73 -8.05 -2.18 -5.69
CA VAL A 73 -7.97 -3.63 -5.37
C VAL A 73 -6.74 -3.94 -4.51
N LEU A 74 -5.58 -3.37 -4.84
CA LEU A 74 -4.38 -3.55 -4.04
C LEU A 74 -4.56 -3.00 -2.62
N MET A 75 -5.17 -1.83 -2.47
CA MET A 75 -5.49 -1.27 -1.14
C MET A 75 -6.45 -2.18 -0.37
N GLU A 76 -7.50 -2.67 -1.01
CA GLU A 76 -8.48 -3.57 -0.39
C GLU A 76 -7.84 -4.83 0.19
N GLN A 77 -6.91 -5.45 -0.56
CA GLN A 77 -6.21 -6.64 -0.10
C GLN A 77 -5.25 -6.33 1.06
N ASN A 78 -4.55 -5.19 1.01
CA ASN A 78 -3.74 -4.75 2.14
C ASN A 78 -4.59 -4.51 3.39
N PHE A 79 -5.76 -3.89 3.24
CA PHE A 79 -6.68 -3.61 4.33
C PHE A 79 -7.17 -4.88 5.03
N LYS A 80 -7.52 -5.92 4.27
CA LYS A 80 -7.85 -7.25 4.82
C LYS A 80 -6.74 -7.82 5.69
N ALA A 81 -5.48 -7.69 5.26
CA ALA A 81 -4.34 -8.12 6.07
C ALA A 81 -4.13 -7.25 7.30
N PHE A 82 -4.23 -5.92 7.15
CA PHE A 82 -4.02 -4.98 8.24
C PHE A 82 -5.04 -5.15 9.35
N ASP A 83 -6.30 -5.41 9.03
CA ASP A 83 -7.34 -5.63 10.03
C ASP A 83 -7.04 -6.88 10.86
N GLN A 84 -6.66 -8.00 10.23
CA GLN A 84 -6.23 -9.21 10.93
C GLN A 84 -4.99 -8.98 11.81
N LEU A 85 -3.98 -8.28 11.29
CA LEU A 85 -2.74 -8.01 12.02
C LEU A 85 -2.94 -7.04 13.18
N ARG A 86 -3.90 -6.12 13.09
CA ARG A 86 -4.30 -5.24 14.18
C ARG A 86 -5.04 -6.01 15.27
N GLU A 87 -5.94 -6.91 14.91
CA GLU A 87 -6.61 -7.80 15.87
C GLU A 87 -5.61 -8.68 16.64
N MET A 88 -4.54 -9.13 15.98
CA MET A 88 -3.43 -9.84 16.63
C MET A 88 -2.53 -8.95 17.51
N GLY A 89 -2.65 -7.62 17.41
CA GLY A 89 -1.79 -6.66 18.11
C GLY A 89 -0.39 -6.50 17.52
N TYR A 90 -0.16 -6.98 16.30
CA TYR A 90 1.17 -6.98 15.66
C TYR A 90 1.41 -5.70 14.86
N LEU A 91 0.36 -5.14 14.26
CA LEU A 91 0.42 -3.93 13.46
C LEU A 91 -0.19 -2.75 14.22
N ILE A 92 0.57 -1.66 14.34
CA ILE A 92 0.14 -0.44 15.06
C ILE A 92 -0.02 0.78 14.15
N GLY A 93 0.26 0.67 12.86
CA GLY A 93 0.14 1.79 11.92
C GLY A 93 0.25 1.39 10.44
N GLU A 94 -0.44 2.16 9.61
CA GLU A 94 -0.48 2.02 8.14
C GLU A 94 -0.30 3.38 7.46
N MET A 95 0.67 3.50 6.56
CA MET A 95 0.95 4.75 5.84
C MET A 95 0.96 4.46 4.33
N ILE A 96 -0.05 4.97 3.63
CA ILE A 96 -0.16 4.83 2.17
C ILE A 96 0.97 5.59 1.48
N TRP A 97 1.60 4.97 0.50
CA TRP A 97 2.52 5.64 -0.40
C TRP A 97 1.82 5.96 -1.72
N ASN A 98 1.58 7.21 -2.10
CA ASN A 98 1.91 8.46 -1.39
C ASN A 98 0.66 9.36 -1.27
N PHE A 99 0.78 10.46 -0.54
CA PHE A 99 -0.24 11.50 -0.53
C PHE A 99 -0.55 11.99 -1.96
N ALA A 100 0.46 12.43 -2.72
CA ALA A 100 0.25 12.95 -4.07
C ALA A 100 1.34 12.49 -5.03
N ASP A 101 1.01 12.50 -6.33
CA ASP A 101 1.98 12.23 -7.39
C ASP A 101 3.13 13.26 -7.36
N PHE A 102 4.35 12.80 -7.68
CA PHE A 102 5.54 13.64 -7.62
C PHE A 102 6.57 13.30 -8.72
N ALA A 103 7.44 14.27 -9.00
CA ALA A 103 8.46 14.16 -10.04
C ALA A 103 9.61 13.22 -9.63
N THR A 104 10.10 12.43 -10.57
CA THR A 104 11.30 11.58 -10.44
C THR A 104 12.17 11.74 -11.68
N PRO A 105 13.43 11.27 -11.66
CA PRO A 105 14.18 11.05 -12.90
C PRO A 105 13.40 10.20 -13.91
N GLN A 106 13.74 10.34 -15.19
CA GLN A 106 13.08 9.61 -16.27
C GLN A 106 13.47 8.13 -16.25
N GLU A 107 12.46 7.26 -16.22
CA GLU A 107 12.62 5.80 -16.25
C GLU A 107 11.46 5.20 -17.07
N TYR A 108 11.70 4.13 -17.82
CA TYR A 108 10.68 3.53 -18.71
C TYR A 108 9.43 3.02 -17.97
N PHE A 109 9.55 2.73 -16.68
CA PHE A 109 8.47 2.28 -15.80
C PHE A 109 7.89 3.42 -14.94
N ARG A 110 8.23 4.68 -15.25
CA ARG A 110 7.70 5.87 -14.59
C ARG A 110 7.16 6.82 -15.65
N PRO A 111 5.88 6.67 -16.06
CA PRO A 111 5.32 7.35 -17.24
C PRO A 111 5.58 8.87 -17.24
N THR A 112 5.30 9.51 -16.11
CA THR A 112 5.41 10.97 -15.92
C THR A 112 5.96 11.33 -14.55
N GLY A 113 6.53 10.36 -13.82
CA GLY A 113 6.97 10.48 -12.43
C GLY A 113 6.53 9.30 -11.56
N CYS A 114 6.49 9.52 -10.24
CA CYS A 114 5.87 8.57 -9.32
C CYS A 114 4.37 8.81 -9.26
N MET A 115 3.59 7.93 -9.89
CA MET A 115 2.13 8.03 -9.95
C MET A 115 1.40 7.18 -8.91
N LYS A 116 2.04 6.93 -7.75
CA LYS A 116 1.44 6.17 -6.64
C LYS A 116 0.55 7.02 -5.74
N GLY A 117 0.45 8.32 -6.00
CA GLY A 117 -0.36 9.24 -5.19
C GLY A 117 -1.82 8.81 -5.16
N VAL A 118 -2.46 8.93 -4.00
CA VAL A 118 -3.93 8.87 -3.89
C VAL A 118 -4.56 10.17 -4.41
N PHE A 119 -3.80 11.27 -4.41
CA PHE A 119 -4.11 12.50 -5.14
C PHE A 119 -3.19 12.66 -6.35
N THR A 120 -3.68 13.36 -7.37
CA THR A 120 -2.83 13.89 -8.44
C THR A 120 -1.85 14.92 -7.90
N ARG A 121 -0.86 15.29 -8.69
CA ARG A 121 0.09 16.36 -8.33
C ARG A 121 -0.63 17.70 -8.12
N GLU A 122 -1.74 17.94 -8.79
CA GLU A 122 -2.59 19.13 -8.67
C GLU A 122 -3.62 19.02 -7.52
N ARG A 123 -3.46 18.02 -6.64
CA ARG A 123 -4.29 17.79 -5.43
C ARG A 123 -5.74 17.44 -5.76
N GLN A 124 -6.00 16.88 -6.95
CA GLN A 124 -7.31 16.30 -7.27
C GLN A 124 -7.35 14.84 -6.79
N PRO A 125 -8.45 14.38 -6.18
CA PRO A 125 -8.56 13.01 -5.70
C PRO A 125 -8.62 12.02 -6.87
N LYS A 126 -7.84 10.94 -6.77
CA LYS A 126 -8.10 9.71 -7.54
C LYS A 126 -9.16 8.88 -6.82
N PHE A 127 -9.65 7.82 -7.44
CA PHE A 127 -10.61 6.89 -6.86
C PHE A 127 -10.10 6.31 -5.53
N ALA A 128 -8.80 6.03 -5.44
CA ALA A 128 -8.13 5.58 -4.23
C ALA A 128 -8.28 6.55 -3.03
N ALA A 129 -8.30 7.87 -3.24
CA ALA A 129 -8.47 8.83 -2.14
C ALA A 129 -9.85 8.68 -1.46
N HIS A 130 -10.90 8.46 -2.26
CA HIS A 130 -12.24 8.23 -1.73
C HIS A 130 -12.32 6.90 -0.97
N PHE A 131 -11.68 5.86 -1.48
CA PHE A 131 -11.60 4.55 -0.83
C PHE A 131 -10.84 4.64 0.50
N LEU A 132 -9.68 5.29 0.52
CA LEU A 132 -8.88 5.50 1.73
C LEU A 132 -9.63 6.29 2.80
N ARG A 133 -10.33 7.37 2.40
CA ARG A 133 -11.13 8.18 3.32
C ARG A 133 -12.19 7.35 4.03
N ARG A 134 -12.86 6.43 3.32
CA ARG A 134 -13.85 5.54 3.92
C ARG A 134 -13.23 4.64 4.98
N ARG A 135 -12.07 4.05 4.70
CA ARG A 135 -11.33 3.25 5.68
C ARG A 135 -10.98 4.06 6.92
N TYR A 136 -10.33 5.20 6.75
CA TYR A 136 -9.86 5.98 7.90
C TYR A 136 -11.00 6.49 8.78
N ALA A 137 -12.17 6.79 8.20
CA ALA A 137 -13.37 7.14 8.96
C ALA A 137 -14.00 5.97 9.75
N GLN A 138 -13.61 4.72 9.47
CA GLN A 138 -14.09 3.52 10.18
C GLN A 138 -13.11 3.02 11.26
N LEU A 139 -11.87 3.53 11.27
CA LEU A 139 -10.83 3.13 12.21
C LEU A 139 -10.85 3.92 13.53
N THR A 140 -11.74 4.92 13.65
CA THR A 140 -12.06 5.68 14.87
C THR A 140 -13.04 4.93 15.75
#